data_AF-A0A934XY63-F1
#
_entry.id   AF-A0A934XY63-F1
#
_cell.length_a   1.000
_cell.length_b   1.000
_cell.length_c   1.000
_cell.angle_alpha   90.00
_cell.angle_beta   90.00
_cell.angle_gamma   90.00
#
_symmetry.space_group_name_H-M   'P 1'
#
loop_
_entity.id
_entity.type
_entity.pdbx_description
1 polymer ?
#
loop_
_entity_poly.entity_id
_entity_poly.type
_entity_poly.pdbx_seq_one_letter_code
_entity_poly.pdbx_strand_id
1 'polypeptide(L)'
;MRTRLWLGRSWLLIAATLVTLRAGAYETDAYQNRAVATADARVVLNREVNRTLVDVVEHWHGPATESRMVDAIYHRIGGHHWVDKLERWAMRSPEVEKLPTPAHASIYAKLSLLAARVGRLFGVGPSFRVAGVLVGSDKLGHFLSQGRKFWRRFQRSHDEAAAARHSAFTERAIFGAATTGVYSNADLIANYEGHRFYRSLFEDGIVPGKPAILARSDHGWQIQREFDFADYVNPWWDEAMYPNAYDHLLAPAMRRRLHELCPEVDRHPELWQVPERTDSELAVRYAMLELRDRRDWRMTALCGASPQASESSP
;
A
#
# COMPACT_ATOMS: atom_id res chain seq x y z
N MET A 1 76.87 7.51 -10.04
CA MET A 1 76.36 7.84 -8.69
C MET A 1 74.83 7.84 -8.72
N ARG A 2 74.23 6.97 -7.89
CA ARG A 2 72.86 6.96 -7.30
C ARG A 2 71.69 7.45 -8.17
N THR A 3 70.92 6.55 -8.81
CA THR A 3 69.71 5.87 -8.29
C THR A 3 68.64 6.78 -7.67
N ARG A 4 67.47 6.94 -8.32
CA ARG A 4 66.23 6.17 -8.02
C ARG A 4 65.07 6.68 -8.89
N LEU A 5 64.39 5.73 -9.54
CA LEU A 5 63.08 5.91 -10.17
C LEU A 5 62.05 6.36 -9.13
N TRP A 6 61.21 7.32 -9.50
CA TRP A 6 60.00 7.65 -8.76
C TRP A 6 58.77 7.28 -9.59
N LEU A 7 58.26 6.07 -9.31
CA LEU A 7 56.92 5.62 -9.69
C LEU A 7 55.90 6.40 -8.83
N GLY A 8 55.41 7.52 -9.37
CA GLY A 8 54.27 8.25 -8.81
C GLY A 8 52.98 7.53 -9.17
N ARG A 9 52.46 6.76 -8.22
CA ARG A 9 51.20 6.01 -8.28
C ARG A 9 50.03 6.82 -8.83
N SER A 10 49.51 6.40 -9.98
CA SER A 10 48.16 6.74 -10.47
C SER A 10 47.12 6.21 -9.47
N TRP A 11 46.71 7.06 -8.53
CA TRP A 11 45.48 6.84 -7.78
C TRP A 11 44.31 7.14 -8.71
N LEU A 12 43.86 6.11 -9.44
CA LEU A 12 42.50 6.08 -9.99
C LEU A 12 41.55 6.06 -8.79
N LEU A 13 41.14 7.24 -8.35
CA LEU A 13 39.93 7.42 -7.57
C LEU A 13 38.77 6.97 -8.46
N ILE A 14 38.43 5.69 -8.36
CA ILE A 14 37.09 5.21 -8.70
C ILE A 14 36.18 5.91 -7.69
N ALA A 15 35.74 7.11 -8.03
CA ALA A 15 34.58 7.72 -7.42
C ALA A 15 33.41 6.80 -7.77
N ALA A 16 33.15 5.83 -6.89
CA ALA A 16 31.89 5.16 -6.84
C ALA A 16 30.85 6.22 -6.49
N THR A 17 30.36 6.93 -7.50
CA THR A 17 29.04 7.56 -7.47
C THR A 17 28.04 6.42 -7.33
N LEU A 18 27.90 5.94 -6.08
CA LEU A 18 26.63 5.47 -5.56
C LEU A 18 25.67 6.66 -5.70
N VAL A 19 25.13 6.81 -6.90
CA VAL A 19 23.81 7.41 -7.06
C VAL A 19 22.94 6.53 -6.18
N THR A 20 22.67 7.02 -4.97
CA THR A 20 21.66 6.47 -4.10
C THR A 20 20.35 6.66 -4.84
N LEU A 21 20.02 5.69 -5.68
CA LEU A 21 18.64 5.47 -6.08
C LEU A 21 17.91 5.20 -4.77
N ARG A 22 17.36 6.26 -4.17
CA ARG A 22 16.32 6.22 -3.14
C ARG A 22 15.05 5.67 -3.78
N ALA A 23 15.12 4.46 -4.31
CA ALA A 23 13.97 3.60 -4.51
C ALA A 23 13.84 2.74 -3.24
N GLY A 24 13.65 3.41 -2.10
CA GLY A 24 13.29 2.73 -0.87
C GLY A 24 11.86 2.21 -1.02
N ALA A 25 11.57 1.03 -0.48
CA ALA A 25 10.20 0.78 -0.05
C ALA A 25 9.84 1.84 1.01
N TYR A 26 8.58 2.25 1.03
CA TYR A 26 8.08 3.27 1.93
C TYR A 26 7.05 2.65 2.85
N GLU A 27 7.20 2.84 4.16
CA GLU A 27 6.11 2.67 5.10
C GLU A 27 5.27 3.95 5.07
N THR A 28 3.97 3.89 5.31
CA THR A 28 3.12 5.09 5.32
C THR A 28 2.48 5.32 6.67
N ASP A 29 2.11 6.58 6.90
CA ASP A 29 1.54 7.02 8.16
C ASP A 29 0.17 7.64 7.90
N ALA A 30 -0.88 6.83 8.07
CA ALA A 30 -2.27 7.25 7.90
C ALA A 30 -2.87 7.91 9.16
N TYR A 31 -2.04 8.18 10.18
CA TYR A 31 -2.48 8.78 11.44
C TYR A 31 -2.25 10.29 11.48
N GLN A 32 -1.45 10.83 10.57
CA GLN A 32 -1.16 12.27 10.49
C GLN A 32 -1.98 12.94 9.38
N ASN A 33 -2.09 14.28 9.47
CA ASN A 33 -2.71 15.13 8.45
C ASN A 33 -4.20 14.85 8.19
N ARG A 34 -4.92 14.23 9.13
CA ARG A 34 -6.29 13.76 8.90
C ARG A 34 -7.30 14.90 8.78
N ALA A 35 -7.08 16.00 9.49
CA ALA A 35 -7.87 17.22 9.39
C ALA A 35 -7.46 18.13 8.22
N VAL A 36 -6.36 17.83 7.52
CA VAL A 36 -5.91 18.64 6.38
C VAL A 36 -6.81 18.34 5.18
N ALA A 37 -7.44 19.39 4.67
CA ALA A 37 -8.22 19.33 3.44
C ALA A 37 -7.26 19.18 2.26
N THR A 38 -7.54 18.20 1.40
CA THR A 38 -6.79 17.96 0.17
C THR A 38 -7.74 17.52 -0.94
N ALA A 39 -7.38 17.82 -2.18
CA ALA A 39 -8.07 17.31 -3.35
C ALA A 39 -8.04 15.78 -3.37
N ASP A 40 -9.14 15.19 -3.84
CA ASP A 40 -9.22 13.75 -4.03
C ASP A 40 -8.40 13.33 -5.26
N ALA A 41 -7.33 12.58 -5.02
CA ALA A 41 -6.44 12.08 -6.05
C ALA A 41 -7.11 11.06 -6.97
N ARG A 42 -8.30 10.53 -6.64
CA ARG A 42 -9.09 9.61 -7.47
C ARG A 42 -9.22 10.09 -8.91
N VAL A 43 -9.52 11.37 -9.13
CA VAL A 43 -9.71 11.93 -10.49
C VAL A 43 -8.44 11.75 -11.32
N VAL A 44 -7.32 12.17 -10.76
CA VAL A 44 -6.01 12.19 -11.44
C VAL A 44 -5.46 10.76 -11.59
N LEU A 45 -5.61 9.92 -10.58
CA LEU A 45 -5.18 8.52 -10.60
C LEU A 45 -6.03 7.67 -11.58
N ASN A 46 -7.35 7.85 -11.60
CA ASN A 46 -8.23 7.19 -12.57
C ASN A 46 -7.83 7.55 -14.01
N ARG A 47 -7.56 8.83 -14.27
CA ARG A 47 -7.14 9.29 -15.59
C ARG A 47 -5.86 8.58 -16.05
N GLU A 48 -4.85 8.42 -15.19
CA GLU A 48 -3.61 7.73 -15.57
C GLU A 48 -3.84 6.22 -15.84
N VAL A 49 -4.66 5.55 -15.02
CA VAL A 49 -4.99 4.14 -15.22
C VAL A 49 -5.80 3.95 -16.50
N ASN A 50 -6.88 4.72 -16.70
CA ASN A 50 -7.73 4.65 -17.90
C ASN A 50 -6.97 4.99 -19.17
N ARG A 51 -6.12 6.03 -19.15
CA ARG A 51 -5.23 6.35 -20.27
C ARG A 51 -4.32 5.17 -20.61
N THR A 52 -3.80 4.48 -19.60
CA THR A 52 -2.96 3.29 -19.81
C THR A 52 -3.76 2.13 -20.40
N LEU A 53 -4.99 1.90 -19.93
CA LEU A 53 -5.86 0.86 -20.48
C LEU A 53 -6.15 1.12 -21.96
N VAL A 54 -6.49 2.36 -22.32
CA VAL A 54 -6.70 2.78 -23.71
C VAL A 54 -5.43 2.55 -24.54
N ASP A 55 -4.28 3.07 -24.10
CA ASP A 55 -3.00 2.92 -24.81
C ASP A 55 -2.65 1.45 -25.07
N VAL A 56 -2.83 0.59 -24.07
CA VAL A 56 -2.53 -0.85 -24.19
C VAL A 56 -3.49 -1.53 -25.16
N VAL A 57 -4.78 -1.21 -25.10
CA VAL A 57 -5.80 -1.82 -25.98
C VAL A 57 -5.60 -1.38 -27.43
N GLU A 58 -5.38 -0.09 -27.69
CA GLU A 58 -5.19 0.46 -29.04
C GLU A 58 -3.95 -0.11 -29.74
N HIS A 59 -2.88 -0.37 -28.98
CA HIS A 59 -1.61 -0.89 -29.52
C HIS A 59 -1.47 -2.41 -29.32
N TRP A 60 -2.56 -3.12 -29.01
CA TRP A 60 -2.52 -4.55 -28.75
C TRP A 60 -2.43 -5.37 -30.05
N HIS A 61 -1.26 -5.95 -30.31
CA HIS A 61 -1.04 -6.89 -31.43
C HIS A 61 -0.79 -8.34 -30.98
N GLY A 62 -0.91 -8.62 -29.68
CA GLY A 62 -0.57 -9.91 -29.08
C GLY A 62 -1.73 -10.92 -29.09
N PRO A 63 -1.46 -12.18 -28.67
CA PRO A 63 -2.52 -13.18 -28.47
C PRO A 63 -3.57 -12.67 -27.49
N ALA A 64 -4.85 -12.98 -27.73
CA ALA A 64 -5.96 -12.49 -26.91
C ALA A 64 -6.05 -13.13 -25.50
N THR A 65 -4.97 -13.65 -24.93
CA THR A 65 -5.03 -14.28 -23.59
C THR A 65 -5.03 -13.22 -22.49
N GLU A 66 -5.85 -13.45 -21.45
CA GLU A 66 -5.95 -12.55 -20.29
C GLU A 66 -4.58 -12.30 -19.65
N SER A 67 -3.78 -13.35 -19.45
CA SER A 67 -2.43 -13.23 -18.88
C SER A 67 -1.51 -12.30 -19.66
N ARG A 68 -1.60 -12.29 -21.00
CA ARG A 68 -0.80 -11.41 -21.84
C ARG A 68 -1.29 -9.97 -21.73
N MET A 69 -2.60 -9.75 -21.70
CA MET A 69 -3.20 -8.43 -21.50
C MET A 69 -2.87 -7.86 -20.11
N VAL A 70 -3.04 -8.65 -19.04
CA VAL A 70 -2.64 -8.28 -17.67
C VAL A 70 -1.17 -7.92 -17.60
N ASP A 71 -0.30 -8.72 -18.23
CA ASP A 71 1.12 -8.43 -18.27
C ASP A 71 1.39 -7.12 -19.00
N ALA A 72 0.74 -6.85 -20.14
CA ALA A 72 0.91 -5.61 -20.89
C ALA A 72 0.51 -4.37 -20.09
N ILE A 73 -0.67 -4.41 -19.45
CA ILE A 73 -1.15 -3.37 -18.53
C ILE A 73 -0.14 -3.18 -17.39
N TYR A 74 0.26 -4.27 -16.72
CA TYR A 74 1.22 -4.23 -15.63
C TYR A 74 2.58 -3.65 -16.03
N HIS A 75 3.10 -3.94 -17.23
CA HIS A 75 4.37 -3.35 -17.65
C HIS A 75 4.28 -1.83 -17.83
N ARG A 76 3.09 -1.27 -18.07
CA ARG A 76 2.89 0.19 -18.20
C ARG A 76 2.75 0.90 -16.87
N ILE A 77 1.92 0.40 -15.95
CA ILE A 77 1.63 1.05 -14.65
C ILE A 77 2.35 0.43 -13.44
N GLY A 78 2.73 -0.84 -13.51
CA GLY A 78 3.50 -1.55 -12.47
C GLY A 78 5.02 -1.37 -12.64
N GLY A 79 5.82 -2.13 -11.89
CA GLY A 79 7.27 -2.03 -11.89
C GLY A 79 8.02 -3.37 -11.85
N HIS A 80 9.30 -3.33 -12.22
CA HIS A 80 10.26 -4.44 -12.02
C HIS A 80 11.07 -4.30 -10.72
N HIS A 81 11.06 -3.11 -10.10
CA HIS A 81 11.77 -2.78 -8.86
C HIS A 81 10.77 -2.29 -7.81
N TRP A 82 11.14 -2.37 -6.53
CA TRP A 82 10.37 -2.24 -5.28
C TRP A 82 9.21 -1.22 -5.18
N VAL A 83 9.06 -0.29 -6.13
CA VAL A 83 8.02 0.75 -6.18
C VAL A 83 7.45 0.85 -7.60
N ASP A 84 6.13 0.74 -7.74
CA ASP A 84 5.46 0.67 -9.06
C ASP A 84 5.55 2.01 -9.84
N LYS A 85 5.34 1.98 -11.17
CA LYS A 85 5.43 3.19 -12.00
C LYS A 85 4.35 4.20 -11.63
N LEU A 86 3.10 3.75 -11.44
CA LEU A 86 1.99 4.60 -11.01
C LEU A 86 2.25 5.20 -9.63
N GLU A 87 2.72 4.38 -8.69
CA GLU A 87 3.11 4.83 -7.34
C GLU A 87 4.21 5.90 -7.40
N ARG A 88 5.33 5.63 -8.08
CA ARG A 88 6.42 6.61 -8.26
C ARG A 88 5.97 7.86 -9.00
N TRP A 89 5.02 7.74 -9.92
CA TRP A 89 4.45 8.88 -10.60
C TRP A 89 3.61 9.71 -9.63
N ALA A 90 2.70 9.10 -8.87
CA ALA A 90 1.83 9.79 -7.91
C ALA A 90 2.67 10.53 -6.84
N MET A 91 3.72 9.89 -6.34
CA MET A 91 4.64 10.50 -5.37
C MET A 91 5.36 11.75 -5.93
N ARG A 92 5.62 11.81 -7.25
CA ARG A 92 6.40 12.90 -7.87
C ARG A 92 5.55 13.93 -8.62
N SER A 93 4.37 13.56 -9.09
CA SER A 93 3.52 14.40 -9.93
C SER A 93 2.98 15.60 -9.14
N PRO A 94 3.10 16.85 -9.63
CA PRO A 94 2.50 17.99 -8.97
C PRO A 94 0.95 17.98 -9.06
N GLU A 95 0.37 17.13 -9.91
CA GLU A 95 -1.09 17.01 -10.07
C GLU A 95 -1.75 16.22 -8.94
N VAL A 96 -0.96 15.42 -8.21
CA VAL A 96 -1.46 14.67 -7.06
C VAL A 96 -1.17 15.50 -5.82
N GLU A 97 -2.22 15.96 -5.15
CA GLU A 97 -2.05 16.60 -3.85
C GLU A 97 -1.67 15.53 -2.81
N LYS A 98 -0.60 15.79 -2.08
CA LYS A 98 0.03 14.85 -1.16
C LYS A 98 0.07 15.44 0.25
N LEU A 99 -0.01 14.54 1.22
CA LEU A 99 0.15 14.80 2.64
C LEU A 99 1.45 14.14 3.10
N PRO A 100 2.61 14.82 2.93
CA PRO A 100 3.86 14.30 3.43
C PRO A 100 3.87 14.35 4.96
N THR A 101 4.26 13.25 5.58
CA THR A 101 4.52 13.21 7.01
C THR A 101 6.03 13.29 7.23
N PRO A 102 6.55 14.38 7.82
CA PRO A 102 7.97 14.47 8.15
C PRO A 102 8.38 13.29 9.06
N ALA A 103 9.58 12.75 8.84
CA ALA A 103 10.05 11.58 9.60
C ALA A 103 10.06 11.77 11.13
N HIS A 104 10.16 13.00 11.63
CA HIS A 104 10.09 13.32 13.06
C HIS A 104 8.66 13.37 13.61
N ALA A 105 7.67 13.61 12.75
CA ALA A 105 6.25 13.70 13.09
C ALA A 105 5.53 12.35 12.98
N SER A 106 6.13 11.38 12.27
CA SER A 106 5.52 10.06 12.09
C SER A 106 5.32 9.31 13.41
N ILE A 107 4.34 8.41 13.46
CA ILE A 107 4.17 7.43 14.55
C ILE A 107 5.36 6.48 14.66
N TYR A 108 6.11 6.29 13.57
CA TYR A 108 7.37 5.53 13.56
C TYR A 108 8.58 6.35 13.99
N ALA A 109 8.40 7.66 14.27
CA ALA A 109 9.46 8.49 14.80
C ALA A 109 9.88 8.00 16.20
N LYS A 110 11.18 8.10 16.49
CA LYS A 110 11.77 7.81 17.82
C LYS A 110 11.63 6.36 18.29
N LEU A 111 11.27 5.42 17.42
CA LEU A 111 11.41 4.00 17.71
C LEU A 111 12.91 3.68 17.96
N SER A 112 13.20 2.90 19.00
CA SER A 112 14.58 2.46 19.27
C SER A 112 15.11 1.64 18.11
N LEU A 113 16.43 1.59 17.90
CA LEU A 113 17.02 0.76 16.83
C LEU A 113 16.61 -0.72 16.95
N LEU A 114 16.41 -1.20 18.18
CA LEU A 114 15.94 -2.55 18.45
C LEU A 114 14.45 -2.74 18.07
N ALA A 115 13.60 -1.73 18.33
CA ALA A 115 12.18 -1.78 18.00
C ALA A 115 11.89 -1.49 16.53
N ALA A 116 12.62 -0.57 15.91
CA ALA A 116 12.50 -0.21 14.50
C ALA A 116 13.13 -1.25 13.56
N ARG A 117 14.01 -2.11 14.08
CA ARG A 117 14.83 -3.07 13.32
C ARG A 117 15.34 -2.46 12.00
N VAL A 118 15.09 -3.11 10.87
CA VAL A 118 15.46 -2.69 9.52
C VAL A 118 14.45 -1.68 8.94
N GLY A 119 13.30 -1.50 9.59
CA GLY A 119 12.22 -0.57 9.24
C GLY A 119 12.66 0.90 9.13
N ARG A 120 13.67 1.30 9.92
CA ARG A 120 14.23 2.68 9.86
C ARG A 120 14.97 2.99 8.54
N LEU A 121 15.33 1.98 7.74
CA LEU A 121 15.90 2.18 6.39
C LEU A 121 14.84 2.54 5.34
N PHE A 122 13.58 2.22 5.60
CA PHE A 122 12.46 2.57 4.72
C PHE A 122 11.97 3.98 5.06
N GLY A 123 11.84 4.83 4.05
CA GLY A 123 11.34 6.19 4.25
C GLY A 123 9.86 6.17 4.61
N VAL A 124 9.36 7.26 5.19
CA VAL A 124 7.90 7.46 5.30
C VAL A 124 7.40 8.03 3.97
N GLY A 125 6.57 7.26 3.28
CA GLY A 125 5.90 7.68 2.04
C GLY A 125 4.81 8.71 2.34
N PRO A 126 4.48 9.60 1.38
CA PRO A 126 3.35 10.49 1.56
C PRO A 126 2.04 9.71 1.53
N SER A 127 1.04 10.23 2.24
CA SER A 127 -0.35 9.80 2.10
C SER A 127 -1.09 10.75 1.16
N PHE A 128 -2.23 10.34 0.61
CA PHE A 128 -3.12 11.20 -0.16
C PHE A 128 -4.55 10.69 -0.05
N ARG A 129 -5.53 11.52 -0.42
CA ARG A 129 -6.94 11.10 -0.42
C ARG A 129 -7.29 10.41 -1.72
N VAL A 130 -7.88 9.23 -1.65
CA VAL A 130 -8.44 8.52 -2.81
C VAL A 130 -9.84 8.07 -2.46
N ALA A 131 -10.84 8.53 -3.21
CA ALA A 131 -12.25 8.23 -2.94
C ALA A 131 -12.65 8.58 -1.49
N GLY A 132 -12.16 9.73 -1.00
CA GLY A 132 -12.36 10.19 0.38
C GLY A 132 -11.54 9.47 1.46
N VAL A 133 -10.84 8.38 1.16
CA VAL A 133 -10.03 7.60 2.11
C VAL A 133 -8.60 8.11 2.14
N LEU A 134 -7.99 8.23 3.32
CA LEU A 134 -6.56 8.56 3.46
C LEU A 134 -5.73 7.30 3.21
N VAL A 135 -5.01 7.27 2.10
CA VAL A 135 -4.28 6.10 1.61
C VAL A 135 -2.80 6.41 1.53
N GLY A 136 -1.98 5.48 2.03
CA GLY A 136 -0.53 5.52 1.85
C GLY A 136 -0.11 5.26 0.40
N SER A 137 0.92 5.95 -0.09
CA SER A 137 1.42 5.77 -1.46
C SER A 137 1.77 4.32 -1.81
N ASP A 138 2.33 3.58 -0.85
CA ASP A 138 2.73 2.17 -0.96
C ASP A 138 1.55 1.25 -1.32
N LYS A 139 0.34 1.59 -0.88
CA LYS A 139 -0.87 0.81 -1.18
C LYS A 139 -1.17 0.72 -2.68
N LEU A 140 -0.73 1.70 -3.47
CA LEU A 140 -0.82 1.62 -4.93
C LEU A 140 0.06 0.49 -5.50
N GLY A 141 1.26 0.29 -4.94
CA GLY A 141 2.16 -0.79 -5.33
C GLY A 141 1.65 -2.16 -4.87
N HIS A 142 1.02 -2.22 -3.70
CA HIS A 142 0.31 -3.41 -3.22
C HIS A 142 -0.86 -3.78 -4.15
N PHE A 143 -1.69 -2.80 -4.52
CA PHE A 143 -2.78 -2.98 -5.44
C PHE A 143 -2.33 -3.49 -6.82
N LEU A 144 -1.29 -2.91 -7.41
CA LEU A 144 -0.83 -3.31 -8.75
C LEU A 144 0.07 -4.56 -8.71
N SER A 145 1.23 -4.49 -8.06
CA SER A 145 2.21 -5.59 -8.09
C SER A 145 1.79 -6.80 -7.28
N GLN A 146 1.44 -6.61 -6.02
CA GLN A 146 1.08 -7.74 -5.16
C GLN A 146 -0.30 -8.27 -5.53
N GLY A 147 -1.24 -7.41 -5.95
CA GLY A 147 -2.52 -7.82 -6.52
C GLY A 147 -2.37 -8.67 -7.79
N ARG A 148 -1.42 -8.36 -8.68
CA ARG A 148 -1.13 -9.22 -9.83
C ARG A 148 -0.56 -10.57 -9.41
N LYS A 149 0.32 -10.60 -8.41
CA LYS A 149 0.87 -11.87 -7.88
C LYS A 149 -0.25 -12.69 -7.23
N PHE A 150 -1.18 -12.06 -6.52
CA PHE A 150 -2.37 -12.72 -5.98
C PHE A 150 -3.22 -13.29 -7.12
N TRP A 151 -3.56 -12.49 -8.13
CA TRP A 151 -4.30 -12.95 -9.30
C TRP A 151 -3.64 -14.12 -10.01
N ARG A 152 -2.32 -14.11 -10.20
CA ARG A 152 -1.58 -15.25 -10.77
C ARG A 152 -1.64 -16.52 -9.93
N ARG A 153 -1.73 -16.40 -8.60
CA ARG A 153 -1.93 -17.55 -7.71
C ARG A 153 -3.35 -18.08 -7.84
N PHE A 154 -4.33 -17.18 -7.85
CA PHE A 154 -5.73 -17.54 -8.11
C PHE A 154 -5.90 -18.23 -9.46
N GLN A 155 -5.29 -17.75 -10.54
CA GLN A 155 -5.35 -18.42 -11.87
C GLN A 155 -4.73 -19.83 -11.88
N ARG A 156 -3.95 -20.20 -10.86
CA ARG A 156 -3.38 -21.55 -10.71
C ARG A 156 -4.21 -22.43 -9.77
N SER A 157 -4.76 -21.86 -8.71
CA SER A 157 -5.50 -22.60 -7.68
C SER A 157 -7.01 -22.65 -7.93
N HIS A 158 -7.55 -21.64 -8.62
CA HIS A 158 -8.98 -21.31 -8.70
C HIS A 158 -9.66 -21.23 -7.32
N ASP A 159 -8.87 -20.92 -6.29
CA ASP A 159 -9.30 -20.81 -4.89
C ASP A 159 -8.72 -19.51 -4.32
N GLU A 160 -9.60 -18.53 -4.07
CA GLU A 160 -9.24 -17.24 -3.47
C GLU A 160 -8.71 -17.40 -2.05
N ALA A 161 -9.25 -18.32 -1.27
CA ALA A 161 -8.79 -18.56 0.10
C ALA A 161 -7.39 -19.17 0.10
N ALA A 162 -7.08 -20.09 -0.82
CA ALA A 162 -5.71 -20.60 -0.99
C ALA A 162 -4.74 -19.49 -1.43
N ALA A 163 -5.14 -18.64 -2.37
CA ALA A 163 -4.33 -17.50 -2.80
C ALA A 163 -4.10 -16.49 -1.66
N ALA A 164 -5.13 -16.21 -0.86
CA ALA A 164 -5.08 -15.37 0.32
C ALA A 164 -4.14 -15.91 1.39
N ARG A 165 -4.25 -17.21 1.73
CA ARG A 165 -3.34 -17.87 2.69
C ARG A 165 -1.88 -17.74 2.25
N HIS A 166 -1.60 -17.93 0.97
CA HIS A 166 -0.24 -17.77 0.45
C HIS A 166 0.23 -16.31 0.46
N SER A 167 -0.65 -15.36 0.12
CA SER A 167 -0.36 -13.92 0.22
C SER A 167 -0.01 -13.54 1.65
N ALA A 168 -0.81 -13.96 2.62
CA ALA A 168 -0.58 -13.73 4.03
C ALA A 168 0.64 -14.48 4.58
N PHE A 169 1.02 -15.64 4.01
CA PHE A 169 2.27 -16.32 4.35
C PHE A 169 3.49 -15.52 3.87
N THR A 170 3.42 -14.96 2.66
CA THR A 170 4.49 -14.08 2.14
C THR A 170 4.64 -12.85 3.04
N GLU A 171 3.52 -12.24 3.41
CA GLU A 171 3.46 -11.12 4.35
C GLU A 171 4.03 -11.50 5.73
N ARG A 172 3.64 -12.66 6.27
CA ARG A 172 4.20 -13.20 7.52
C ARG A 172 5.69 -13.50 7.43
N ALA A 173 6.18 -13.92 6.27
CA ALA A 173 7.60 -14.18 6.07
C ALA A 173 8.39 -12.87 6.03
N ILE A 174 7.84 -11.80 5.43
CA ILE A 174 8.42 -10.44 5.49
C ILE A 174 8.38 -9.93 6.93
N PHE A 175 7.22 -10.02 7.60
CA PHE A 175 7.02 -9.71 9.03
C PHE A 175 8.00 -10.47 9.95
N GLY A 176 8.16 -11.77 9.71
CA GLY A 176 8.95 -12.71 10.51
C GLY A 176 10.45 -12.71 10.21
N ALA A 177 10.87 -12.22 9.04
CA ALA A 177 12.28 -12.07 8.66
C ALA A 177 13.01 -10.92 9.40
N ALA A 178 12.48 -10.48 10.54
CA ALA A 178 13.05 -9.46 11.41
C ALA A 178 13.18 -8.06 10.77
N THR A 179 12.41 -7.73 9.73
CA THR A 179 12.61 -6.46 8.99
C THR A 179 11.86 -5.27 9.60
N THR A 180 10.56 -5.37 9.90
CA THR A 180 9.77 -4.19 10.35
C THR A 180 8.96 -4.40 11.65
N GLY A 181 8.54 -5.63 11.97
CA GLY A 181 7.68 -5.90 13.13
C GLY A 181 6.23 -5.40 12.99
N VAL A 182 5.84 -4.95 11.79
CA VAL A 182 4.51 -4.43 11.44
C VAL A 182 3.84 -5.40 10.47
N TYR A 183 2.65 -5.88 10.81
CA TYR A 183 1.78 -6.66 9.92
C TYR A 183 0.68 -5.73 9.42
N SER A 184 0.77 -5.29 8.17
CA SER A 184 -0.20 -4.34 7.62
C SER A 184 -1.44 -5.06 7.09
N ASN A 185 -2.58 -4.79 7.74
CA ASN A 185 -3.86 -5.30 7.24
C ASN A 185 -4.26 -4.59 5.93
N ALA A 186 -3.99 -3.29 5.84
CA ALA A 186 -4.29 -2.50 4.66
C ALA A 186 -3.51 -2.97 3.42
N ASP A 187 -2.29 -3.48 3.60
CA ASP A 187 -1.52 -4.10 2.51
C ASP A 187 -2.20 -5.35 1.96
N LEU A 188 -2.68 -6.24 2.83
CA LEU A 188 -3.38 -7.46 2.38
C LEU A 188 -4.70 -7.14 1.68
N ILE A 189 -5.39 -6.11 2.15
CA ILE A 189 -6.62 -5.62 1.53
C ILE A 189 -6.30 -5.02 0.16
N ALA A 190 -5.29 -4.15 0.06
CA ALA A 190 -4.85 -3.59 -1.22
C ALA A 190 -4.42 -4.69 -2.21
N ASN A 191 -3.71 -5.72 -1.74
CA ASN A 191 -3.35 -6.89 -2.55
C ASN A 191 -4.60 -7.61 -3.08
N TYR A 192 -5.59 -7.88 -2.23
CA TYR A 192 -6.82 -8.56 -2.63
C TYR A 192 -7.68 -7.71 -3.57
N GLU A 193 -7.81 -6.41 -3.31
CA GLU A 193 -8.51 -5.49 -4.18
C GLU A 193 -7.81 -5.33 -5.54
N GLY A 194 -6.48 -5.39 -5.55
CA GLY A 194 -5.69 -5.47 -6.76
C GLY A 194 -5.97 -6.74 -7.58
N HIS A 195 -6.08 -7.88 -6.90
CA HIS A 195 -6.54 -9.12 -7.53
C HIS A 195 -7.93 -8.97 -8.15
N ARG A 196 -8.88 -8.36 -7.43
CA ARG A 196 -10.22 -8.07 -7.96
C ARG A 196 -10.17 -7.15 -9.15
N PHE A 197 -9.31 -6.13 -9.17
CA PHE A 197 -9.10 -5.32 -10.36
C PHE A 197 -8.68 -6.17 -11.57
N TYR A 198 -7.70 -7.05 -11.42
CA TYR A 198 -7.28 -7.92 -12.53
C TYR A 198 -8.36 -8.90 -12.99
N ARG A 199 -9.23 -9.39 -12.09
CA ARG A 199 -10.43 -10.16 -12.46
C ARG A 199 -11.45 -9.29 -13.20
N SER A 200 -11.71 -8.09 -12.70
CA SER A 200 -12.67 -7.14 -13.28
C SER A 200 -12.30 -6.68 -14.69
N LEU A 201 -11.04 -6.89 -15.12
CA LEU A 201 -10.65 -6.68 -16.50
C LEU A 201 -11.45 -7.56 -17.47
N PHE A 202 -11.85 -8.76 -17.05
CA PHE A 202 -12.41 -9.78 -17.94
C PHE A 202 -13.72 -10.40 -17.42
N GLU A 203 -14.03 -10.22 -16.13
CA GLU A 203 -15.18 -10.83 -15.47
C GLU A 203 -16.23 -9.78 -15.07
N ASP A 204 -17.48 -10.01 -15.47
CA ASP A 204 -18.62 -9.21 -15.04
C ASP A 204 -18.92 -9.42 -13.54
N GLY A 205 -19.49 -8.40 -12.90
CA GLY A 205 -20.00 -8.53 -11.53
C GLY A 205 -18.93 -8.62 -10.43
N ILE A 206 -17.63 -8.59 -10.78
CA ILE A 206 -16.55 -8.46 -9.79
C ILE A 206 -16.74 -7.18 -8.98
N VAL A 207 -17.12 -6.09 -9.64
CA VAL A 207 -17.69 -4.92 -8.97
C VAL A 207 -19.21 -5.05 -9.10
N PRO A 208 -19.98 -5.07 -7.98
CA PRO A 208 -21.41 -5.27 -8.03
C PRO A 208 -22.11 -4.32 -9.01
N GLY A 209 -22.90 -4.87 -9.93
CA GLY A 209 -23.65 -4.11 -10.92
C GLY A 209 -22.83 -3.53 -12.08
N LYS A 210 -21.53 -3.87 -12.22
CA LYS A 210 -20.69 -3.41 -13.33
C LYS A 210 -20.26 -4.57 -14.24
N PRO A 211 -20.19 -4.36 -15.57
CA PRO A 211 -19.58 -5.33 -16.48
C PRO A 211 -18.06 -5.41 -16.28
N ALA A 212 -17.39 -6.31 -16.99
CA ALA A 212 -15.95 -6.32 -17.14
C ALA A 212 -15.45 -5.01 -17.76
N ILE A 213 -14.22 -4.60 -17.46
CA ILE A 213 -13.59 -3.42 -18.07
C ILE A 213 -13.32 -3.67 -19.55
N LEU A 214 -12.93 -4.88 -19.92
CA LEU A 214 -12.63 -5.27 -21.30
C LEU A 214 -13.64 -6.31 -21.80
N ALA A 215 -14.08 -6.16 -23.05
CA ALA A 215 -14.78 -7.18 -23.82
C ALA A 215 -13.87 -7.73 -24.91
N ARG A 216 -14.11 -8.98 -25.29
CA ARG A 216 -13.64 -9.50 -26.56
C ARG A 216 -14.58 -9.11 -27.68
N SER A 217 -14.00 -8.71 -28.80
CA SER A 217 -14.67 -8.45 -30.08
C SER A 217 -13.92 -9.14 -31.22
N ASP A 218 -14.51 -9.14 -32.41
CA ASP A 218 -13.87 -9.63 -33.64
C ASP A 218 -12.58 -8.87 -34.00
N HIS A 219 -12.43 -7.65 -33.48
CA HIS A 219 -11.26 -6.78 -33.70
C HIS A 219 -10.28 -6.77 -32.52
N GLY A 220 -10.46 -7.67 -31.55
CA GLY A 220 -9.62 -7.76 -30.35
C GLY A 220 -10.32 -7.24 -29.10
N TRP A 221 -9.53 -6.75 -28.14
CA TRP A 221 -10.05 -6.22 -26.88
C TRP A 221 -10.70 -4.85 -27.09
N GLN A 222 -11.82 -4.60 -26.41
CA GLN A 222 -12.49 -3.31 -26.39
C GLN A 222 -12.78 -2.90 -24.96
N ILE A 223 -12.70 -1.61 -24.65
CA ILE A 223 -13.04 -1.09 -23.33
C ILE A 223 -14.56 -0.93 -23.24
N GLN A 224 -15.19 -1.62 -22.29
CA GLN A 224 -16.63 -1.55 -22.03
C GLN A 224 -16.99 -0.51 -20.97
N ARG A 225 -16.09 -0.27 -20.02
CA ARG A 225 -16.25 0.73 -18.97
C ARG A 225 -14.91 1.24 -18.49
N GLU A 226 -14.93 2.40 -17.87
CA GLU A 226 -13.76 2.96 -17.20
C GLU A 226 -13.47 2.22 -15.88
N PHE A 227 -12.18 2.21 -15.54
CA PHE A 227 -11.68 1.91 -14.22
C PHE A 227 -11.97 3.09 -13.28
N ASP A 228 -12.35 2.78 -12.03
CA ASP A 228 -12.49 3.76 -10.96
C ASP A 228 -11.89 3.21 -9.67
N PHE A 229 -10.95 3.93 -9.05
CA PHE A 229 -10.39 3.57 -7.74
C PHE A 229 -11.47 3.44 -6.66
N ALA A 230 -12.60 4.16 -6.76
CA ALA A 230 -13.72 4.02 -5.83
C ALA A 230 -14.37 2.62 -5.84
N ASP A 231 -14.10 1.79 -6.85
CA ASP A 231 -14.57 0.39 -6.87
C ASP A 231 -13.79 -0.52 -5.90
N TYR A 232 -12.60 -0.09 -5.47
CA TYR A 232 -11.61 -0.91 -4.78
C TYR A 232 -11.17 -0.29 -3.45
N VAL A 233 -10.95 1.02 -3.44
CA VAL A 233 -10.56 1.79 -2.25
C VAL A 233 -11.75 1.93 -1.33
N ASN A 234 -11.54 1.59 -0.07
CA ASN A 234 -12.54 1.62 0.99
C ASN A 234 -11.87 1.95 2.32
N PRO A 235 -12.63 2.23 3.40
CA PRO A 235 -12.05 2.67 4.66
C PRO A 235 -10.97 1.76 5.25
N TRP A 236 -10.95 0.44 4.96
CA TRP A 236 -9.91 -0.45 5.49
C TRP A 236 -8.57 -0.38 4.74
N TRP A 237 -8.45 0.44 3.69
CA TRP A 237 -7.14 0.84 3.13
C TRP A 237 -6.39 1.84 4.03
N ASP A 238 -7.12 2.48 4.96
CA ASP A 238 -6.57 3.41 5.92
C ASP A 238 -6.17 2.67 7.20
N GLU A 239 -4.87 2.67 7.50
CA GLU A 239 -4.31 1.97 8.64
C GLU A 239 -4.72 2.54 10.00
N ALA A 240 -5.33 3.73 10.07
CA ALA A 240 -5.95 4.23 11.29
C ALA A 240 -7.39 3.70 11.46
N MET A 241 -8.07 3.35 10.37
CA MET A 241 -9.44 2.81 10.37
C MET A 241 -9.45 1.30 10.60
N TYR A 242 -8.47 0.57 10.05
CA TYR A 242 -8.28 -0.86 10.29
C TYR A 242 -6.81 -1.14 10.67
N PRO A 243 -6.47 -1.00 11.97
CA PRO A 243 -5.09 -0.95 12.46
C PRO A 243 -4.22 -2.15 12.13
N ASN A 244 -2.92 -1.88 11.99
CA ASN A 244 -1.90 -2.90 11.82
C ASN A 244 -1.73 -3.73 13.11
N ALA A 245 -1.24 -4.95 12.97
CA ALA A 245 -0.76 -5.72 14.11
C ALA A 245 0.74 -5.53 14.30
N TYR A 246 1.13 -5.13 15.51
CA TYR A 246 2.52 -4.99 15.91
C TYR A 246 2.96 -6.20 16.72
N ASP A 247 4.21 -6.62 16.56
CA ASP A 247 4.81 -7.64 17.42
C ASP A 247 4.99 -7.14 18.88
N HIS A 248 5.35 -8.06 19.77
CA HIS A 248 5.47 -7.79 21.20
C HIS A 248 6.55 -6.75 21.57
N LEU A 249 7.57 -6.55 20.72
CA LEU A 249 8.62 -5.55 20.97
C LEU A 249 8.18 -4.17 20.51
N LEU A 250 7.47 -4.11 19.39
CA LEU A 250 7.05 -2.86 18.76
C LEU A 250 5.75 -2.31 19.37
N ALA A 251 4.83 -3.19 19.78
CA ALA A 251 3.51 -2.80 20.28
C ALA A 251 3.56 -1.77 21.43
N PRO A 252 4.37 -1.92 22.50
CA PRO A 252 4.40 -0.93 23.57
C PRO A 252 4.86 0.46 23.11
N ALA A 253 5.81 0.51 22.18
CA ALA A 253 6.28 1.77 21.62
C ALA A 253 5.22 2.42 20.72
N MET A 254 4.59 1.65 19.84
CA MET A 254 3.53 2.13 18.97
C MET A 254 2.33 2.63 19.77
N ARG A 255 1.91 1.90 20.81
CA ARG A 255 0.79 2.32 21.68
C ARG A 255 1.06 3.70 22.30
N ARG A 256 2.27 3.95 22.81
CA ARG A 256 2.64 5.28 23.32
C ARG A 256 2.55 6.36 22.24
N ARG A 257 3.09 6.09 21.05
CA ARG A 257 3.07 7.04 19.93
C ARG A 257 1.64 7.35 19.45
N LEU A 258 0.75 6.36 19.44
CA LEU A 258 -0.66 6.53 19.11
C LEU A 258 -1.38 7.36 20.18
N HIS A 259 -1.14 7.11 21.47
CA HIS A 259 -1.76 7.92 22.54
C HIS A 259 -1.42 9.41 22.47
N GLU A 260 -0.26 9.79 21.93
CA GLU A 260 0.10 11.20 21.72
C GLU A 260 -0.86 11.91 20.74
N LEU A 261 -1.62 11.16 19.92
CA LEU A 261 -2.59 11.68 18.97
C LEU A 261 -3.99 11.87 19.57
N CYS A 262 -4.25 11.39 20.80
CA CYS A 262 -5.57 11.50 21.41
C CYS A 262 -6.15 12.92 21.47
N PRO A 263 -5.37 13.99 21.73
CA PRO A 263 -5.90 15.35 21.67
C PRO A 263 -6.44 15.77 20.29
N GLU A 264 -6.00 15.15 19.19
CA GLU A 264 -6.59 15.36 17.86
C GLU A 264 -7.85 14.52 17.68
N VAL A 265 -7.86 13.28 18.18
CA VAL A 265 -9.03 12.40 18.17
C VAL A 265 -10.19 13.01 18.95
N ASP A 266 -9.94 13.57 20.13
CA ASP A 266 -10.96 14.20 20.96
C ASP A 266 -11.56 15.45 20.31
N ARG A 267 -10.76 16.18 19.51
CA ARG A 267 -11.22 17.37 18.77
C ARG A 267 -12.02 17.02 17.52
N HIS A 268 -11.68 15.91 16.86
CA HIS A 268 -12.22 15.52 15.56
C HIS A 268 -12.58 14.03 15.51
N PRO A 269 -13.45 13.51 16.40
CA PRO A 269 -13.75 12.08 16.49
C PRO A 269 -14.36 11.52 15.21
N GLU A 270 -15.04 12.35 14.42
CA GLU A 270 -15.63 12.00 13.11
C GLU A 270 -14.59 11.53 12.10
N LEU A 271 -13.34 11.96 12.22
CA LEU A 271 -12.27 11.55 11.32
C LEU A 271 -11.82 10.11 11.60
N TRP A 272 -12.04 9.58 12.80
CA TRP A 272 -11.41 8.34 13.29
C TRP A 272 -12.33 7.12 13.33
N GLN A 273 -13.42 7.15 12.54
CA GLN A 273 -14.48 6.16 12.62
C GLN A 273 -14.84 5.61 11.24
N VAL A 274 -15.19 4.32 11.22
CA VAL A 274 -15.84 3.65 10.09
C VAL A 274 -17.29 3.40 10.49
N PRO A 275 -18.28 3.75 9.66
CA PRO A 275 -19.68 3.40 9.93
C PRO A 275 -19.85 1.89 10.17
N GLU A 276 -20.58 1.50 11.20
CA GLU A 276 -20.72 0.09 11.65
C GLU A 276 -21.19 -0.85 10.52
N ARG A 277 -22.14 -0.39 9.71
CA ARG A 277 -22.61 -1.12 8.54
C ARG A 277 -21.48 -1.40 7.55
N THR A 278 -20.70 -0.37 7.19
CA THR A 278 -19.56 -0.50 6.28
C THR A 278 -18.50 -1.43 6.89
N ASP A 279 -18.24 -1.30 8.19
CA ASP A 279 -17.27 -2.15 8.89
C ASP A 279 -17.68 -3.63 8.86
N SER A 280 -18.97 -3.91 9.04
CA SER A 280 -19.52 -5.28 8.99
C SER A 280 -19.49 -5.87 7.59
N GLU A 281 -19.85 -5.07 6.57
CA GLU A 281 -19.81 -5.49 5.16
C GLU A 281 -18.36 -5.82 4.73
N LEU A 282 -17.38 -5.02 5.15
CA LEU A 282 -15.96 -5.26 4.87
C LEU A 282 -15.43 -6.49 5.63
N ALA A 283 -15.87 -6.72 6.87
CA ALA A 283 -15.50 -7.92 7.62
C ALA A 283 -15.96 -9.21 6.91
N VAL A 284 -17.16 -9.21 6.31
CA VAL A 284 -17.63 -10.34 5.49
C VAL A 284 -16.82 -10.45 4.20
N ARG A 285 -16.60 -9.34 3.47
CA ARG A 285 -15.85 -9.32 2.21
C ARG A 285 -14.43 -9.87 2.36
N TYR A 286 -13.80 -9.64 3.51
CA TYR A 286 -12.41 -10.00 3.75
C TYR A 286 -12.23 -11.17 4.71
N ALA A 287 -13.28 -11.93 5.01
CA ALA A 287 -13.24 -13.03 5.98
C ALA A 287 -12.20 -14.13 5.64
N MET A 288 -11.91 -14.32 4.35
CA MET A 288 -10.89 -15.28 3.88
C MET A 288 -9.46 -14.73 3.91
N LEU A 289 -9.31 -13.41 4.11
CA LEU A 289 -8.01 -12.80 4.31
C LEU A 289 -7.58 -13.10 5.76
N GLU A 290 -6.32 -13.48 5.94
CA GLU A 290 -5.74 -13.79 7.26
C GLU A 290 -5.44 -12.50 8.06
N LEU A 291 -6.37 -11.54 8.05
CA LEU A 291 -6.26 -10.26 8.73
C LEU A 291 -6.11 -10.48 10.25
N ARG A 292 -5.38 -9.57 10.88
CA ARG A 292 -5.27 -9.53 12.35
C ARG A 292 -6.25 -8.51 12.86
N ASP A 293 -7.34 -8.97 13.47
CA ASP A 293 -8.31 -8.06 14.09
C ASP A 293 -7.61 -7.28 15.21
N ARG A 294 -7.46 -5.98 14.97
CA ARG A 294 -6.88 -5.00 15.89
C ARG A 294 -7.80 -3.79 16.01
N ARG A 295 -9.11 -4.02 15.97
CA ARG A 295 -10.10 -2.96 16.19
C ARG A 295 -9.98 -2.34 17.59
N ASP A 296 -9.41 -3.07 18.56
CA ASP A 296 -9.00 -2.55 19.87
C ASP A 296 -7.87 -1.50 19.81
N TRP A 297 -7.16 -1.39 18.67
CA TRP A 297 -6.15 -0.37 18.39
C TRP A 297 -6.67 0.81 17.57
N ARG A 298 -7.98 0.87 17.28
CA ARG A 298 -8.57 2.06 16.68
C ARG A 298 -8.38 3.24 17.61
N MET A 299 -8.15 4.42 17.05
CA MET A 299 -7.89 5.61 17.85
C MET A 299 -9.02 5.94 18.83
N THR A 300 -10.28 5.74 18.45
CA THR A 300 -11.43 5.92 19.35
C THR A 300 -11.42 4.93 20.53
N ALA A 301 -10.98 3.69 20.32
CA ALA A 301 -10.83 2.70 21.38
C ALA A 301 -9.63 2.99 22.29
N LEU A 302 -8.49 3.37 21.70
CA LEU A 302 -7.27 3.69 22.44
C LEU A 302 -7.43 4.95 23.29
N CYS A 303 -8.10 5.98 22.79
CA CYS A 303 -8.28 7.25 23.50
C CYS A 303 -9.48 7.25 24.45
N GLY A 304 -10.51 6.44 24.16
CA GLY A 304 -11.65 6.25 25.08
C GLY A 304 -11.31 5.40 26.31
N ALA A 305 -10.25 4.60 26.25
CA ALA A 305 -9.68 3.93 27.42
C ALA A 305 -8.77 4.90 28.17
N SER A 306 -9.29 5.57 29.22
CA SER A 306 -8.46 6.31 30.17
C SER A 306 -7.22 5.49 30.56
N PRO A 307 -6.00 6.08 30.61
CA PRO A 307 -4.81 5.40 31.13
C PRO A 307 -4.88 5.31 32.65
N GLN A 308 -5.84 4.53 33.16
CA GLN A 308 -5.96 4.15 34.57
C GLN A 308 -6.53 2.72 34.62
N ALA A 309 -5.66 1.72 34.53
CA ALA A 309 -5.81 0.38 35.16
C ALA A 309 -4.71 -0.58 34.68
N SER A 310 -3.43 -0.26 34.88
CA SER A 310 -2.40 -1.31 34.93
C SER A 310 -1.25 -0.92 35.85
N GLU A 311 -1.58 -0.38 37.02
CA GLU A 311 -0.70 -0.36 38.18
C GLU A 311 -1.56 -0.73 39.38
N SER A 312 -1.55 -2.03 39.70
CA SER A 312 -1.70 -2.61 41.05
C SER A 312 -2.27 -4.03 40.94
N SER A 313 -1.39 -5.01 41.07
CA SER A 313 -1.69 -6.17 41.90
C SER A 313 -0.36 -6.67 42.50
N PRO A 314 -0.39 -7.06 43.79
CA PRO A 314 0.76 -7.13 44.69
C PRO A 314 1.81 -8.18 44.33
#